data_AF-A0A7C9EEE4-F1
#
_entry.id   AF-A0A7C9EEE4-F1
#
_cell.length_a   1.000
_cell.length_b   1.000
_cell.length_c   1.000
_cell.angle_alpha   90.00
_cell.angle_beta   90.00
_cell.angle_gamma   90.00
#
_symmetry.space_group_name_H-M   'P 1'
#
loop_
_entity.id
_entity.type
_entity.pdbx_description
1 polymer ?
#
loop_
_entity_poly.entity_id
_entity_poly.type
_entity_poly.pdbx_seq_one_letter_code
_entity_poly.pdbx_strand_id
1 'polypeptide(L)'
;MKLHSDFRSDKMGKKNCIWLGLLASIVIITGVYFFFLKHAGIMKHREGPNEMTRFNITVSPNGDGDFRTISEAIQAAPSRSLAPFFIRVFSGVYNEIVAVPQDKVNLVLVGDGAEVTREIGRA
;
A
#
# COMPACT_ATOMS: atom_id res chain seq x y z
N MET A 1 -13.54 -16.90 -67.18
CA MET A 1 -12.85 -15.76 -67.84
C MET A 1 -12.66 -14.66 -66.82
N LYS A 2 -11.49 -14.02 -66.84
CA LYS A 2 -10.90 -13.15 -65.80
C LYS A 2 -11.82 -12.01 -65.31
N LEU A 3 -12.11 -11.98 -64.01
CA LEU A 3 -12.54 -10.76 -63.32
C LEU A 3 -11.30 -9.89 -63.13
N HIS A 4 -11.15 -8.92 -64.03
CA HIS A 4 -10.08 -7.93 -64.01
C HIS A 4 -10.32 -7.01 -62.82
N SER A 5 -9.36 -7.03 -61.91
CA SER A 5 -9.08 -6.00 -60.93
C SER A 5 -9.11 -4.61 -61.55
N ASP A 6 -9.91 -3.70 -61.01
CA ASP A 6 -9.64 -2.27 -61.17
C ASP A 6 -10.10 -1.50 -59.92
N PHE A 7 -9.42 -1.77 -58.81
CA PHE A 7 -9.47 -0.92 -57.63
C PHE A 7 -8.66 0.32 -57.95
N ARG A 8 -9.34 1.30 -58.56
CA ARG A 8 -8.81 2.62 -58.89
C ARG A 8 -8.43 3.34 -57.60
N SER A 9 -7.19 3.11 -57.18
CA SER A 9 -6.50 3.86 -56.12
C SER A 9 -6.16 5.25 -56.67
N ASP A 10 -7.07 6.20 -56.43
CA ASP A 10 -6.89 7.58 -56.83
C ASP A 10 -5.95 8.28 -55.84
N LYS A 11 -4.74 8.53 -56.33
CA LYS A 11 -4.06 9.83 -56.21
C LYS A 11 -4.23 10.61 -54.89
N MET A 12 -4.03 9.98 -53.73
CA MET A 12 -3.74 10.73 -52.51
C MET A 12 -2.24 11.03 -52.47
N GLY A 13 -1.92 12.32 -52.64
CA GLY A 13 -0.55 12.81 -52.80
C GLY A 13 0.39 12.35 -51.69
N LYS A 14 1.56 11.83 -52.10
CA LYS A 14 2.65 11.30 -51.25
C LYS A 14 3.04 12.17 -50.05
N LYS A 15 2.72 13.47 -50.05
CA LYS A 15 2.99 14.40 -48.94
C LYS A 15 2.06 14.18 -47.73
N ASN A 16 0.83 13.71 -47.98
CA ASN A 16 -0.18 13.49 -46.93
C ASN A 16 -0.02 12.11 -46.27
N CYS A 17 0.57 11.14 -46.96
CA CYS A 17 0.90 9.82 -46.39
C CYS A 17 2.01 9.89 -45.31
N ILE A 18 2.94 10.84 -45.42
CA ILE A 18 4.03 11.01 -44.44
C ILE A 18 3.48 11.59 -43.13
N TRP A 19 2.59 12.59 -43.21
CA TRP A 19 1.92 13.17 -42.05
C TRP A 19 0.92 12.22 -41.38
N LEU A 20 0.18 11.43 -42.17
CA LEU A 20 -0.70 10.38 -41.64
C LEU A 20 0.09 9.25 -40.95
N GLY A 21 1.27 8.89 -41.47
CA GLY A 21 2.15 7.89 -40.86
C GLY A 21 2.76 8.33 -39.53
N LEU A 22 3.19 9.60 -39.42
CA LEU A 22 3.75 10.17 -38.19
C LEU A 22 2.69 10.35 -37.09
N LEU A 23 1.45 10.75 -37.45
CA LEU A 23 0.37 10.85 -36.48
C LEU A 23 -0.09 9.46 -35.99
N ALA A 24 -0.11 8.46 -36.87
CA ALA A 24 -0.43 7.08 -36.49
C ALA A 24 0.63 6.47 -35.55
N SER A 25 1.92 6.75 -35.77
CA SER A 25 2.98 6.27 -34.87
C SER A 25 2.99 6.99 -33.53
N ILE A 26 2.69 8.30 -33.49
CA ILE A 26 2.52 9.04 -32.24
C ILE A 26 1.40 8.43 -31.40
N VAL A 27 0.23 8.11 -31.98
CA VAL A 27 -0.89 7.49 -31.24
C VAL A 27 -0.50 6.11 -30.67
N ILE A 28 0.23 5.30 -31.43
CA ILE A 28 0.74 3.99 -30.96
C ILE A 28 1.77 4.17 -29.85
N ILE A 29 2.73 5.08 -30.02
CA ILE A 29 3.79 5.33 -29.04
C ILE A 29 3.19 5.92 -27.76
N THR A 30 2.28 6.89 -27.85
CA THR A 30 1.58 7.43 -26.68
C THR A 30 0.69 6.40 -26.00
N GLY A 31 0.04 5.52 -26.77
CA GLY A 31 -0.79 4.44 -26.23
C GLY A 31 0.03 3.38 -25.51
N VAL A 32 1.15 2.94 -26.10
CA VAL A 32 2.09 1.98 -25.49
C VAL A 32 2.78 2.61 -24.29
N TYR A 33 3.21 3.87 -24.37
CA TYR A 33 3.84 4.58 -23.25
C TYR A 33 2.86 4.80 -22.09
N PHE A 34 1.61 5.16 -22.37
CA PHE A 34 0.56 5.29 -21.36
C PHE A 34 0.18 3.94 -20.73
N PHE A 35 0.14 2.87 -21.54
CA PHE A 35 -0.06 1.50 -21.06
C PHE A 35 1.10 1.03 -20.18
N PHE A 36 2.34 1.36 -20.56
CA PHE A 36 3.55 1.03 -19.81
C PHE A 36 3.69 1.86 -18.52
N LEU A 37 3.27 3.14 -18.51
CA LEU A 37 3.17 3.94 -17.28
C LEU A 37 2.05 3.46 -16.34
N LYS A 38 0.95 2.93 -16.88
CA LYS A 38 -0.13 2.31 -16.09
C LYS A 38 0.27 0.95 -15.52
N HIS A 39 1.17 0.21 -16.18
CA HIS A 39 1.66 -1.10 -15.74
C HIS A 39 2.97 -1.08 -14.96
N ALA A 40 3.74 0.01 -14.99
CA ALA A 40 4.82 0.28 -14.05
C ALA A 40 4.29 0.74 -12.68
N GLY A 41 3.18 0.13 -12.24
CA GLY A 41 2.78 0.10 -10.85
C GLY A 41 3.67 -0.92 -10.15
N ILE A 42 4.81 -0.41 -9.67
CA ILE A 42 5.62 -0.90 -8.56
C ILE A 42 4.82 -1.92 -7.74
N MET A 43 5.28 -3.18 -7.70
CA MET A 43 4.77 -4.14 -6.73
C MET A 43 5.00 -3.55 -5.35
N LYS A 44 4.00 -2.84 -4.82
CA LYS A 44 3.82 -2.70 -3.39
C LYS A 44 3.44 -4.09 -2.94
N HIS A 45 4.44 -4.95 -2.76
CA HIS A 45 4.36 -5.99 -1.77
C HIS A 45 4.33 -5.26 -0.43
N ARG A 46 3.18 -4.64 -0.13
CA ARG A 46 2.81 -4.36 1.24
C ARG A 46 2.58 -5.77 1.77
N GLU A 47 3.63 -6.36 2.30
CA GLU A 47 3.44 -7.33 3.38
C GLU A 47 2.72 -6.52 4.45
N GLY A 48 1.39 -6.52 4.36
CA GLY A 48 0.57 -6.17 5.50
C GLY A 48 1.02 -7.08 6.65
N PRO A 49 0.97 -6.58 7.89
CA PRO A 49 1.37 -7.37 9.04
C PRO A 49 0.69 -8.72 8.93
N ASN A 50 1.51 -9.74 8.77
CA ASN A 50 1.23 -11.16 8.75
C ASN A 50 -0.01 -11.43 9.63
N GLU A 51 -1.16 -11.55 8.97
CA GLU A 51 -2.52 -11.59 9.53
C GLU A 51 -2.79 -12.88 10.35
N MET A 52 -1.72 -13.61 10.68
CA MET A 52 -1.74 -14.77 11.58
C MET A 52 -1.52 -14.38 13.05
N THR A 53 -1.24 -13.10 13.35
CA THR A 53 -1.17 -12.62 14.74
C THR A 53 -2.58 -12.30 15.24
N ARG A 54 -3.17 -13.20 16.02
CA ARG A 54 -4.45 -12.91 16.71
C ARG A 54 -4.21 -11.87 17.79
N PHE A 55 -4.73 -10.67 17.59
CA PHE A 55 -4.74 -9.63 18.62
C PHE A 55 -5.76 -9.96 19.71
N ASN A 56 -5.38 -9.75 20.97
CA ASN A 56 -6.30 -9.90 22.10
C ASN A 56 -7.17 -8.66 22.27
N ILE A 57 -6.57 -7.47 22.13
CA ILE A 57 -7.23 -6.17 22.27
C ILE A 57 -6.65 -5.15 21.28
N THR A 58 -7.44 -4.11 21.01
CA THR A 58 -7.13 -3.02 20.08
C THR A 58 -7.21 -1.66 20.77
N VAL A 59 -6.35 -0.73 20.37
CA VAL A 59 -6.29 0.63 20.92
C VAL A 59 -6.39 1.63 19.78
N SER A 60 -7.36 2.54 19.86
CA SER A 60 -7.55 3.62 18.88
C SER A 60 -7.87 4.94 19.58
N PRO A 61 -7.13 6.03 19.33
CA PRO A 61 -7.37 7.31 19.97
C PRO A 61 -8.70 7.94 19.49
N ASN A 62 -9.17 7.54 18.30
CA ASN A 62 -10.43 8.01 17.72
C ASN A 62 -11.65 7.20 18.20
N GLY A 63 -11.43 6.11 18.96
CA GLY A 63 -12.49 5.30 19.56
C GLY A 63 -12.97 4.11 18.73
N ASP A 64 -12.32 3.79 17.62
CA ASP A 64 -12.65 2.62 16.79
C ASP A 64 -12.08 1.28 17.32
N GLY A 65 -11.46 1.28 18.49
CA GLY A 65 -10.85 0.11 19.14
C GLY A 65 -11.43 -0.13 20.53
N ASP A 66 -11.00 -1.21 21.19
CA ASP A 66 -11.46 -1.58 22.54
C ASP A 66 -11.12 -0.53 23.60
N PHE A 67 -9.96 0.12 23.44
CA PHE A 67 -9.48 1.18 24.34
C PHE A 67 -9.04 2.42 23.57
N ARG A 68 -9.09 3.57 24.25
CA ARG A 68 -8.60 4.85 23.69
C ARG A 68 -7.15 5.12 24.03
N THR A 69 -6.67 4.54 25.13
CA THR A 69 -5.33 4.77 25.67
C THR A 69 -4.56 3.45 25.79
N ILE A 70 -3.24 3.54 25.66
CA ILE A 70 -2.33 2.40 25.81
C ILE A 70 -2.32 1.97 27.29
N SER A 71 -2.44 2.91 28.22
CA SER A 71 -2.46 2.65 29.66
C SER A 71 -3.65 1.79 30.09
N GLU A 72 -4.85 2.00 29.54
CA GLU A 72 -6.02 1.16 29.81
C GLU A 72 -5.84 -0.25 29.25
N ALA A 73 -5.27 -0.37 28.05
CA ALA A 73 -5.00 -1.65 27.41
C ALA A 73 -4.01 -2.51 28.22
N ILE A 74 -2.95 -1.91 28.76
CA ILE A 74 -1.99 -2.59 29.64
C ILE A 74 -2.66 -3.03 30.95
N GLN A 75 -3.54 -2.20 31.52
CA GLN A 75 -4.28 -2.54 32.73
C GLN A 75 -5.24 -3.71 32.51
N ALA A 76 -5.88 -3.80 31.34
CA ALA A 76 -6.77 -4.90 30.97
C ALA A 76 -6.04 -6.24 30.73
N ALA A 77 -4.74 -6.20 30.41
CA ALA A 77 -3.98 -7.43 30.18
C ALA A 77 -3.86 -8.29 31.45
N PRO A 78 -3.83 -9.63 31.35
CA PRO A 78 -3.67 -10.50 32.51
C PRO A 78 -2.27 -10.35 33.12
N SER A 79 -2.20 -10.26 34.46
CA SER A 79 -0.92 -10.25 35.17
C SER A 79 -0.30 -11.65 35.20
N ARG A 80 1.03 -11.73 35.09
CA ARG A 80 1.85 -12.96 35.19
C ARG A 80 1.47 -14.06 34.19
N SER A 81 0.97 -13.69 33.01
CA SER A 81 0.64 -14.64 31.94
C SER A 81 1.89 -15.28 31.35
N LEU A 82 1.91 -16.61 31.22
CA LEU A 82 2.96 -17.33 30.49
C LEU A 82 2.81 -17.17 28.96
N ALA A 83 1.61 -16.85 28.48
CA ALA A 83 1.32 -16.63 27.07
C ALA A 83 1.49 -15.15 26.69
N PRO A 84 1.98 -14.86 25.46
CA PRO A 84 2.05 -13.51 24.95
C PRO A 84 0.66 -12.90 24.81
N PHE A 85 0.52 -11.64 25.22
CA PHE A 85 -0.72 -10.88 25.10
C PHE A 85 -0.52 -9.76 24.07
N PHE A 86 -1.24 -9.87 22.95
CA PHE A 86 -1.07 -9.00 21.79
C PHE A 86 -2.03 -7.82 21.84
N ILE A 87 -1.46 -6.62 21.92
CA ILE A 87 -2.16 -5.33 21.89
C ILE A 87 -1.89 -4.68 20.53
N ARG A 88 -2.94 -4.51 19.72
CA ARG A 88 -2.84 -3.75 18.46
C ARG A 88 -3.04 -2.27 18.74
N VAL A 89 -2.14 -1.43 18.27
CA VAL A 89 -2.19 0.02 18.42
C VAL A 89 -2.42 0.64 17.05
N PHE A 90 -3.57 1.29 16.85
CA PHE A 90 -3.91 1.92 15.58
C PHE A 90 -3.03 3.13 15.34
N SER A 91 -2.96 3.59 14.09
CA SER A 91 -2.25 4.83 13.77
C SER A 91 -2.93 6.02 14.43
N GLY A 92 -2.14 6.86 15.10
CA GLY A 92 -2.64 8.04 15.78
C GLY A 92 -1.62 8.63 16.75
N VAL A 93 -1.97 9.78 17.33
CA VAL A 93 -1.13 10.47 18.31
C VAL A 93 -1.62 10.13 19.71
N TYR A 94 -0.74 9.57 20.53
CA TYR A 94 -0.99 9.22 21.92
C TYR A 94 -0.13 10.12 22.81
N ASN A 95 -0.75 11.12 23.45
CA ASN A 95 -0.07 12.04 24.36
C ASN A 95 -0.20 11.54 25.81
N GLU A 96 0.45 10.42 26.12
CA GLU A 96 0.42 9.80 27.45
C GLU A 96 1.80 9.26 27.88
N ILE A 97 2.05 9.23 29.20
CA ILE A 97 3.22 8.55 29.76
C ILE A 97 2.78 7.13 30.13
N VAL A 98 3.32 6.14 29.42
CA VAL A 98 2.98 4.73 29.64
C VAL A 98 3.96 4.11 30.63
N ALA A 99 3.43 3.60 31.74
CA ALA A 99 4.17 2.75 32.67
C ALA A 99 3.71 1.30 32.50
N VAL A 100 4.64 0.38 32.31
CA VAL A 100 4.35 -1.07 32.29
C VAL A 100 4.69 -1.64 33.66
N PRO A 101 3.69 -2.05 34.45
CA PRO A 101 3.93 -2.69 35.75
C PRO A 101 4.74 -3.98 35.59
N GLN A 102 5.61 -4.29 36.56
CA GLN A 102 6.49 -5.47 36.51
C GLN A 102 5.71 -6.80 36.46
N ASP A 103 4.48 -6.83 36.96
CA ASP A 103 3.61 -8.01 36.94
C ASP A 103 2.95 -8.25 35.57
N LYS A 104 3.03 -7.31 34.62
CA LYS A 104 2.51 -7.45 33.25
C LYS A 104 3.57 -8.05 32.33
N VAL A 105 3.83 -9.33 32.52
CA VAL A 105 4.83 -10.08 31.76
C VAL A 105 4.28 -10.52 30.40
N ASN A 106 5.14 -10.59 29.38
CA ASN A 106 4.82 -11.06 28.02
C ASN A 106 3.79 -10.20 27.24
N LEU A 107 3.86 -8.87 27.38
CA LEU A 107 3.08 -7.95 26.54
C LEU A 107 3.75 -7.72 25.19
N VAL A 108 2.96 -7.77 24.12
CA VAL A 108 3.41 -7.43 22.76
C VAL A 108 2.54 -6.30 22.23
N LEU A 109 3.15 -5.12 22.01
CA LEU A 109 2.48 -3.98 21.39
C LEU A 109 2.85 -3.95 19.91
N VAL A 110 1.84 -3.99 19.04
CA VAL A 110 2.01 -3.96 17.58
C VAL A 110 1.32 -2.72 17.03
N GLY A 111 2.10 -1.76 16.54
CA GLY A 111 1.58 -0.55 15.93
C GLY A 111 1.26 -0.76 14.44
N ASP A 112 0.15 -0.19 13.97
CA ASP A 112 -0.20 -0.14 12.54
C ASP A 112 0.70 0.84 11.74
N GLY A 113 1.48 1.67 12.43
CA GLY A 113 2.35 2.71 11.86
C GLY A 113 3.77 2.23 11.57
N ALA A 114 3.95 1.40 10.53
CA ALA A 114 5.27 0.94 10.10
C ALA A 114 5.98 1.88 9.09
N GLU A 115 5.53 3.13 8.90
CA GLU A 115 6.07 3.99 7.82
C GLU A 115 7.18 4.97 8.26
N VAL A 116 7.58 5.01 9.54
CA VAL A 116 8.68 5.89 9.99
C VAL A 116 9.56 5.24 11.06
N THR A 117 10.27 4.16 10.71
CA THR A 117 11.46 3.76 11.48
C THR A 117 12.69 4.12 10.67
N ARG A 118 13.11 5.40 10.77
CA ARG A 118 14.46 5.82 10.41
C ARG A 118 15.28 5.84 11.69
N GLU A 119 15.91 4.71 11.99
CA GLU A 119 17.03 4.64 12.92
C GLU A 119 18.07 5.72 12.52
N ILE A 120 18.19 6.79 13.29
CA ILE A 120 19.36 7.69 13.21
C ILE A 120 20.31 7.25 14.33
N GLY A 121 20.89 6.07 14.17
CA GLY A 121 22.11 5.71 14.88
C GLY A 121 23.29 6.28 14.10
N ARG A 122 23.77 7.47 14.47
CA ARG A 122 25.12 7.90 14.07
C ARG A 122 26.10 7.28 15.07
N ALA A 123 26.92 6.35 14.56
CA ALA A 123 28.18 5.96 15.19
C ALA A 123 29.23 7.08 15.02
#